data_AF-A0A953KW28-F1
#
_entry.id   AF-A0A953KW28-F1
#
_cell.length_a   1.000
_cell.length_b   1.000
_cell.length_c   1.000
_cell.angle_alpha   90.00
_cell.angle_beta   90.00
_cell.angle_gamma   90.00
#
_symmetry.space_group_name_H-M   'P 1'
#
loop_
_entity.id
_entity.type
_entity.pdbx_description
1 polymer ?
#
loop_
_entity_poly.entity_id
_entity_poly.type
_entity_poly.pdbx_seq_one_letter_code
_entity_poly.pdbx_strand_id
1 'polypeptide(L)'
;MKTEIQILREIVGTINAVRDGYYPFNPARGYSPNDPERFNPNDYAHLRNFYDHITGLSDAAPDVLFEAYYELALAWDKACLKNQKLETLTPDICTEAT
;
A
#
# COMPACT_ATOMS: atom_id res chain seq x y z
N MET A 1 -19.29 -6.62 12.63
CA MET A 1 -17.83 -6.87 12.72
C MET A 1 -17.27 -6.77 11.32
N LYS A 2 -16.14 -6.08 11.10
CA LYS A 2 -15.51 -6.03 9.77
C LYS A 2 -14.85 -7.37 9.48
N THR A 3 -14.82 -7.79 8.21
CA THR A 3 -14.01 -8.94 7.79
C THR A 3 -12.55 -8.54 7.65
N GLU A 4 -11.66 -9.52 7.70
CA GLU A 4 -10.22 -9.38 7.45
C GLU A 4 -9.91 -8.61 6.16
N ILE A 5 -10.59 -8.96 5.06
CA ILE A 5 -10.47 -8.26 3.76
C ILE A 5 -10.94 -6.81 3.84
N GLN A 6 -11.99 -6.52 4.61
CA GLN A 6 -12.46 -5.14 4.81
C GLN A 6 -11.46 -4.32 5.62
N ILE A 7 -10.84 -4.92 6.64
CA ILE A 7 -9.80 -4.29 7.45
C ILE A 7 -8.58 -3.97 6.58
N LEU A 8 -8.11 -4.93 5.77
CA LEU A 8 -6.99 -4.71 4.84
C LEU A 8 -7.27 -3.56 3.87
N ARG A 9 -8.46 -3.52 3.27
CA ARG A 9 -8.86 -2.43 2.36
C ARG A 9 -8.86 -1.07 3.04
N GLU A 10 -9.24 -1.00 4.31
CA GLU A 10 -9.27 0.23 5.09
C GLU A 10 -7.88 0.71 5.46
N ILE A 11 -6.97 -0.19 5.84
CA ILE A 11 -5.56 0.13 6.08
C ILE A 11 -4.92 0.69 4.80
N VAL A 12 -5.06 -0.03 3.67
CA VAL A 12 -4.52 0.41 2.38
C VAL A 12 -5.14 1.74 1.94
N GLY A 13 -6.45 1.90 2.10
CA GLY A 13 -7.15 3.15 1.78
C GLY A 13 -6.65 4.33 2.61
N THR A 14 -6.42 4.11 3.91
CA THR A 14 -5.90 5.14 4.81
C THR A 14 -4.47 5.54 4.45
N ILE A 15 -3.59 4.58 4.20
CA ILE A 15 -2.19 4.85 3.81
C ILE A 15 -2.13 5.59 2.47
N ASN A 16 -2.91 5.17 1.48
CA ASN A 16 -2.96 5.84 0.18
C ASN A 16 -3.48 7.27 0.32
N ALA A 17 -4.52 7.49 1.12
CA ALA A 17 -5.03 8.83 1.34
C ALA A 17 -3.99 9.72 2.02
N VAL A 18 -3.28 9.24 3.05
CA VAL A 18 -2.16 9.97 3.68
C VAL A 18 -1.06 10.29 2.67
N ARG A 19 -0.66 9.33 1.81
CA ARG A 19 0.33 9.53 0.75
C ARG A 19 -0.09 10.64 -0.22
N ASP A 20 -1.37 10.66 -0.59
CA ASP A 20 -1.93 11.66 -1.50
C ASP A 20 -2.20 13.01 -0.78
N GLY A 21 -1.89 13.07 0.52
CA GLY A 21 -2.04 14.25 1.35
C GLY A 21 -3.44 14.43 1.92
N TYR A 22 -4.31 13.44 1.91
CA TYR A 22 -5.69 13.54 2.41
C TYR A 22 -5.85 12.72 3.70
N TYR A 23 -5.92 13.39 4.85
CA TYR A 23 -6.25 12.72 6.12
C TYR A 23 -6.87 13.69 7.15
N PRO A 24 -7.97 13.31 7.83
CA PRO A 24 -8.66 12.03 7.74
C PRO A 24 -9.50 11.89 6.45
N PHE A 25 -9.27 10.80 5.71
CA PHE A 25 -10.03 10.51 4.49
C PHE A 25 -11.36 9.85 4.84
N ASN A 26 -12.47 10.42 4.36
CA ASN A 26 -13.79 9.83 4.51
C ASN A 26 -14.20 9.13 3.21
N PRO A 27 -14.04 7.80 3.09
CA PRO A 27 -14.39 7.07 1.87
C PRO A 27 -15.89 7.14 1.51
N ALA A 28 -16.77 7.44 2.47
CA ALA A 28 -18.21 7.58 2.22
C ALA A 28 -18.59 8.94 1.61
N ARG A 29 -17.76 9.97 1.78
CA ARG A 29 -17.97 11.31 1.19
C ARG A 29 -17.26 11.51 -0.14
N GLY A 30 -16.26 10.68 -0.44
CA GLY A 30 -15.34 10.93 -1.55
C GLY A 30 -14.47 12.17 -1.27
N TYR A 31 -13.72 12.59 -2.28
CA TYR A 31 -12.90 13.80 -2.21
C TYR A 31 -13.76 15.06 -2.33
N SER A 32 -13.71 15.96 -1.35
CA SER A 32 -14.33 17.28 -1.40
C SER A 32 -13.25 18.38 -1.47
N PRO A 33 -13.40 19.40 -2.34
CA PRO A 33 -12.53 20.58 -2.38
C PRO A 33 -12.49 21.37 -1.05
N ASN A 34 -13.45 21.12 -0.16
CA ASN A 34 -13.55 21.75 1.16
C ASN A 34 -13.12 20.81 2.31
N ASP A 35 -12.55 19.64 2.00
CA ASP A 35 -12.02 18.75 3.04
C ASP A 35 -10.80 19.40 3.72
N PRO A 36 -10.63 19.21 5.05
CA PRO A 36 -9.56 19.83 5.80
C PRO A 36 -8.19 19.44 5.24
N GLU A 37 -7.29 20.39 5.42
CA GLU A 37 -5.99 20.54 4.78
C GLU A 37 -5.13 19.29 4.76
N ARG A 38 -4.18 19.33 3.81
CA ARG A 38 -3.23 18.27 3.55
C ARG A 38 -2.70 17.63 4.84
N PHE A 39 -2.55 16.30 4.85
CA PHE A 39 -1.88 15.60 5.95
C PHE A 39 -0.58 16.33 6.32
N ASN A 40 -0.58 16.92 7.51
CA ASN A 40 0.54 17.70 8.00
C ASN A 40 1.35 16.81 8.96
N PRO A 41 2.56 16.37 8.56
CA PRO A 41 3.39 15.53 9.43
C PRO A 41 3.88 16.27 10.68
N ASN A 42 3.70 17.59 10.76
CA ASN A 42 4.01 18.38 11.96
C ASN A 42 2.78 18.61 12.85
N ASP A 43 1.59 18.18 12.41
CA ASP A 43 0.38 18.19 13.25
C ASP A 43 0.32 16.91 14.08
N TYR A 44 0.67 17.04 15.35
CA TYR A 44 0.73 15.92 16.29
C TYR A 44 -0.63 15.25 16.50
N ALA A 45 -1.73 15.99 16.43
CA ALA A 45 -3.07 15.43 16.58
C ALA A 45 -3.45 14.55 15.38
N HIS A 46 -3.08 14.98 14.18
CA HIS A 46 -3.29 14.18 12.96
C HIS A 46 -2.46 12.91 12.96
N LEU A 47 -1.18 13.00 13.36
CA LEU A 47 -0.32 11.83 13.53
C LEU A 47 -0.89 10.85 14.56
N ARG A 48 -1.31 11.35 15.73
CA ARG A 48 -1.86 10.51 16.80
C ARG A 48 -3.11 9.76 16.33
N ASN A 49 -4.06 10.45 15.69
CA ASN A 49 -5.28 9.83 15.16
C ASN A 49 -4.98 8.78 14.08
N PHE A 50 -4.01 9.05 13.21
CA PHE A 50 -3.55 8.09 12.21
C PHE A 50 -3.00 6.82 12.87
N TYR A 51 -2.08 6.97 13.83
CA TYR A 51 -1.50 5.83 14.55
C TYR A 51 -2.55 5.03 15.30
N ASP A 52 -3.42 5.69 16.08
CA ASP A 52 -4.46 5.01 16.84
C ASP A 52 -5.42 4.23 15.92
N HIS A 53 -5.74 4.78 14.74
CA HIS A 53 -6.57 4.11 13.76
C HIS A 53 -5.88 2.87 13.14
N ILE A 54 -4.63 3.00 12.70
CA ILE A 54 -3.87 1.89 12.12
C ILE A 54 -3.63 0.79 13.16
N THR A 55 -3.29 1.13 14.39
CA THR A 55 -3.13 0.17 15.49
C THR A 55 -4.43 -0.57 15.77
N GLY A 56 -5.56 0.13 15.87
CA GLY A 56 -6.86 -0.52 16.09
C GLY A 56 -7.27 -1.48 14.96
N LEU A 57 -6.94 -1.16 13.72
CA LEU A 57 -7.16 -2.07 12.58
C LEU A 57 -6.20 -3.27 12.61
N SER A 58 -4.95 -3.05 13.01
CA SER A 58 -3.93 -4.11 13.12
C SER A 58 -4.27 -5.11 14.24
N ASP A 59 -4.72 -4.62 15.39
CA ASP A 59 -5.16 -5.44 16.52
C ASP A 59 -6.41 -6.28 16.20
N ALA A 60 -7.27 -5.77 15.31
CA ALA A 60 -8.49 -6.46 14.88
C ALA A 60 -8.23 -7.56 13.84
N ALA A 61 -7.09 -7.55 13.15
CA ALA A 61 -6.72 -8.53 12.13
C ALA A 61 -5.19 -8.69 12.01
N PRO A 62 -4.53 -9.22 13.06
CA PRO A 62 -3.06 -9.27 13.13
C PRO A 62 -2.44 -10.13 12.01
N ASP A 63 -3.08 -11.24 11.66
CA ASP A 63 -2.56 -12.20 10.68
C ASP A 63 -2.62 -11.65 9.26
N VAL A 64 -3.64 -10.86 8.95
CA VAL A 64 -3.93 -10.35 7.60
C VAL A 64 -2.84 -9.42 7.08
N LEU A 65 -2.28 -8.59 7.96
CA LEU A 65 -1.18 -7.70 7.58
C LEU A 65 0.09 -8.47 7.27
N PHE A 66 0.39 -9.50 8.06
CA PHE A 66 1.54 -10.35 7.85
C PHE A 66 1.41 -11.15 6.56
N GLU A 67 0.25 -11.78 6.33
CA GLU A 67 -0.03 -12.53 5.10
C GLU A 67 0.02 -11.61 3.86
N ALA A 68 -0.60 -10.43 3.92
CA ALA A 68 -0.56 -9.48 2.81
C ALA A 68 0.88 -9.01 2.50
N TYR A 69 1.68 -8.75 3.53
CA TYR A 69 3.10 -8.40 3.35
C TYR A 69 3.91 -9.56 2.77
N TYR A 70 3.68 -10.78 3.27
CA TYR A 70 4.36 -11.98 2.79
C TYR A 70 4.04 -12.26 1.32
N GLU A 71 2.77 -12.19 0.93
CA GLU A 71 2.35 -12.35 -0.47
C GLU A 71 2.92 -11.26 -1.38
N LEU A 72 3.00 -10.01 -0.90
CA LEU A 72 3.64 -8.91 -1.63
C LEU A 72 5.14 -9.17 -1.86
N ALA A 73 5.85 -9.61 -0.83
CA ALA A 73 7.28 -9.95 -0.92
C ALA A 73 7.50 -11.10 -1.91
N LEU A 74 6.70 -12.17 -1.82
CA LEU A 74 6.74 -13.28 -2.78
C LEU A 74 6.44 -12.84 -4.22
N ALA A 75 5.52 -11.89 -4.41
CA ALA A 75 5.20 -11.35 -5.73
C ALA A 75 6.38 -10.56 -6.32
N TRP A 76 7.07 -9.75 -5.51
CA TRP A 76 8.27 -9.02 -5.93
C TRP A 76 9.42 -9.96 -6.28
N ASP A 77 9.66 -11.00 -5.49
CA ASP A 77 10.70 -12.00 -5.79
C ASP A 77 10.41 -12.71 -7.12
N LYS A 78 9.16 -13.11 -7.36
CA LYS A 78 8.74 -13.70 -8.64
C LYS A 78 8.93 -12.74 -9.81
N ALA A 79 8.65 -11.45 -9.63
CA ALA A 79 8.86 -10.43 -10.66
C ALA A 79 10.34 -10.20 -10.94
N CYS A 80 11.18 -10.13 -9.90
CA CYS A 80 12.64 -10.03 -10.01
C CYS A 80 13.23 -11.21 -10.78
N LEU A 81 12.82 -12.44 -10.45
CA LEU A 81 13.25 -13.66 -11.14
C LEU A 81 12.80 -13.70 -12.61
N LYS A 82 11.59 -13.23 -12.93
CA LYS A 82 11.12 -13.10 -14.32
C LYS A 82 11.96 -12.10 -15.12
N ASN A 83 12.31 -10.96 -14.52
CA ASN A 83 13.09 -9.92 -15.17
C ASN A 83 14.55 -10.36 -15.39
N GLN A 84 15.18 -11.03 -14.42
CA GLN A 84 16.50 -11.64 -14.61
C GLN A 84 16.51 -12.69 -15.72
N LYS A 85 15.48 -13.55 -15.79
CA LYS A 85 15.38 -14.58 -16.82
C LYS A 85 15.25 -13.97 -18.23
N LEU A 86 14.58 -12.82 -18.35
CA LEU A 86 14.47 -12.07 -19.60
C LEU A 86 15.83 -11.45 -20.00
N GLU A 87 16.55 -10.84 -19.06
CA GLU A 87 17.89 -10.27 -19.31
C GLU A 87 18.91 -11.33 -19.74
N THR A 88 18.83 -12.55 -19.19
CA THR A 88 19.69 -13.68 -19.58
C THR A 88 19.35 -14.29 -20.95
N LEU A 89 18.16 -14.02 -21.51
CA LEU A 89 17.73 -14.52 -22.82
C LEU A 89 17.97 -13.52 -23.96
N THR A 90 18.28 -12.26 -23.64
CA THR A 90 18.59 -11.20 -24.61
C THR A 90 20.04 -11.09 -25.14
N PRO A 91 21.09 -11.79 -24.65
CA PRO A 91 22.44 -11.57 -25.21
C PRO A 91 22.72 -12.20 -26.59
N ASP A 92 21.88 -13.10 -27.12
CA ASP A 92 22.28 -13.96 -28.26
C ASP A 92 21.38 -13.89 -29.52
N ILE A 93 20.56 -12.85 -29.70
CA ILE A 93 19.74 -12.69 -30.94
C ILE A 93 20.36 -11.70 -31.94
N CYS A 94 21.62 -11.28 -31.77
CA CYS A 94 22.31 -10.39 -32.71
C CYS A 94 23.73 -10.84 -33.07
N THR A 95 23.91 -12.09 -33.50
CA THR A 95 25.07 -12.42 -34.36
C THR A 95 24.68 -13.52 -35.34
N GLU A 96 24.24 -13.14 -36.54
CA GLU A 96 24.45 -13.85 -37.81
C GLU A 96 23.66 -13.12 -38.90
N ALA A 97 24.24 -12.02 -39.38
CA ALA A 97 23.89 -11.40 -40.64
C ALA A 97 25.12 -10.68 -41.20
N THR A 98 26.15 -11.43 -41.57
CA THR A 98 27.05 -11.09 -42.68
C THR A 98 27.77 -12.31 -43.20
#